data_AF-A0A2D6CWC6-F1
#
_entry.id   AF-A0A2D6CWC6-F1
#
_cell.length_a   1.000
_cell.length_b   1.000
_cell.length_c   1.000
_cell.angle_alpha   90.00
_cell.angle_beta   90.00
_cell.angle_gamma   90.00
#
_symmetry.space_group_name_H-M   'P 1'
#
loop_
_entity.id
_entity.type
_entity.pdbx_description
1 polymer ?
#
loop_
_entity_poly.entity_id
_entity_poly.type
_entity_poly.pdbx_seq_one_letter_code
_entity_poly.pdbx_strand_id
1 'polypeptide(L)'
;MFSDLKRSSSRIGSALAVALCLGVSAVGFAQDEAATEDTAGADNGAPWLQENVGARAMALQAYTGLADDAAAISMNPAGLAGMDDTTVLFYTRESSYDLREHYLGTVLGYVGEKGTLGLAWRSVSAGDSDDAPFIGADAEGNVFGALGWRENALEVAYGHEVDSNIQVGGSLGLVFSKFDGLDETAFADDASESGFRGLTLGVKGLTADVVQYGVTLRNLGGGVGDAGIAPALGAGVAIEFPRYDNALLAVDFEKQFVDLAESTTQIRLGAEYNLEPIALRLGTAQSSDRSRMFAGFGVNYESLQIDYAFQFINRAARSLGDTPRHFVSLAYVY
;
A
#
# COMPACT_ATOMS: atom_id res chain seq x y z
N MET A 1 -33.48 11.07 -37.42
CA MET A 1 -32.44 12.10 -37.19
C MET A 1 -32.34 12.45 -35.69
N PHE A 2 -32.20 11.47 -34.79
CA PHE A 2 -31.95 11.69 -33.35
C PHE A 2 -31.24 10.49 -32.67
N SER A 3 -30.71 9.53 -33.44
CA SER A 3 -30.05 8.32 -32.90
C SER A 3 -28.52 8.43 -32.83
N ASP A 4 -27.90 9.36 -33.56
CA ASP A 4 -26.43 9.45 -33.65
C ASP A 4 -25.76 10.38 -32.61
N LEU A 5 -26.55 11.17 -31.86
CA LEU A 5 -26.03 12.08 -30.85
C LEU A 5 -25.74 11.43 -29.48
N LYS A 6 -26.37 10.28 -29.16
CA LYS A 6 -26.09 9.56 -27.90
C LYS A 6 -24.80 8.74 -27.92
N ARG A 7 -24.30 8.35 -29.10
CA ARG A 7 -23.03 7.62 -29.25
C ARG A 7 -21.80 8.53 -29.31
N SER A 8 -21.99 9.81 -29.63
CA SER A 8 -20.89 10.78 -29.73
C SER A 8 -20.47 11.34 -28.37
N SER A 9 -21.39 11.48 -27.41
CA SER A 9 -21.08 11.99 -26.07
C SER A 9 -20.31 10.98 -25.22
N SER A 10 -20.49 9.67 -25.41
CA SER A 10 -19.74 8.64 -24.67
C SER A 10 -18.27 8.56 -25.10
N ARG A 11 -17.97 8.80 -26.38
CA ARG A 11 -16.58 8.83 -26.90
C ARG A 11 -15.81 10.08 -26.49
N ILE A 12 -16.50 11.21 -26.36
CA ILE A 12 -15.90 12.46 -25.89
C ILE A 12 -15.69 12.42 -24.37
N GLY A 13 -16.62 11.81 -23.61
CA GLY A 13 -16.47 11.60 -22.17
C GLY A 13 -15.33 10.63 -21.82
N SER A 14 -15.22 9.50 -22.53
CA SER A 14 -14.11 8.54 -22.36
C SER A 14 -12.76 9.13 -22.79
N ALA A 15 -12.70 9.92 -23.87
CA ALA A 15 -11.47 10.62 -24.25
C ALA A 15 -11.04 11.69 -23.23
N LEU A 16 -11.99 12.40 -22.61
CA LEU A 16 -11.71 13.40 -21.57
C LEU A 16 -11.28 12.74 -20.25
N ALA A 17 -11.89 11.62 -19.88
CA ALA A 17 -11.51 10.83 -18.71
C ALA A 17 -10.13 10.19 -18.87
N VAL A 18 -9.82 9.63 -20.05
CA VAL A 18 -8.48 9.15 -20.41
C VAL A 18 -7.47 10.30 -20.40
N ALA A 19 -7.83 11.49 -20.88
CA ALA A 19 -6.97 12.67 -20.83
C ALA A 19 -6.74 13.18 -19.38
N LEU A 20 -7.73 13.08 -18.49
CA LEU A 20 -7.57 13.37 -17.06
C LEU A 20 -6.68 12.34 -16.36
N CYS A 21 -6.77 11.06 -16.72
CA CYS A 21 -5.86 10.01 -16.25
C CYS A 21 -4.42 10.24 -16.74
N LEU A 22 -4.24 10.74 -17.96
CA LEU A 22 -2.92 11.09 -18.51
C LEU A 22 -2.35 12.42 -17.97
N GLY A 23 -3.20 13.31 -17.44
CA GLY A 23 -2.83 14.63 -16.91
C GLY A 23 -2.21 14.63 -15.52
N VAL A 24 -2.17 13.47 -14.84
CA VAL A 24 -1.66 13.31 -13.46
C VAL A 24 -0.12 13.47 -13.38
N SER A 25 0.59 13.53 -14.49
CA SER A 25 2.07 13.49 -14.54
C SER A 25 2.81 14.80 -14.26
N ALA A 26 2.13 15.90 -13.90
CA ALA A 26 2.76 17.22 -13.78
C ALA A 26 2.38 17.96 -12.49
N VAL A 27 2.66 17.35 -11.33
CA VAL A 27 2.73 18.12 -10.07
C VAL A 27 4.21 18.38 -9.79
N GLY A 28 4.65 19.61 -10.01
CA GLY A 28 5.98 20.06 -9.58
C GLY A 28 5.88 20.62 -8.17
N PHE A 29 6.62 20.06 -7.21
CA PHE A 29 6.80 20.70 -5.91
C PHE A 29 7.98 21.68 -5.99
N ALA A 30 7.82 22.83 -5.34
CA ALA A 30 8.92 23.74 -5.09
C ALA A 30 9.98 23.04 -4.23
N GLN A 31 11.26 23.24 -4.57
CA GLN A 31 12.39 22.80 -3.75
C GLN A 31 12.27 23.43 -2.36
N ASP A 32 12.18 22.60 -1.33
CA ASP A 32 12.45 23.05 0.03
C ASP A 32 13.97 23.28 0.16
N GLU A 33 14.34 24.33 0.89
CA GLU A 33 15.75 24.71 1.07
C GLU A 33 16.54 23.57 1.74
N ALA A 34 17.77 23.38 1.27
CA ALA A 34 18.67 22.32 1.72
C ALA A 34 18.85 22.35 3.24
N ALA A 35 18.28 21.35 3.93
CA ALA A 35 18.66 21.03 5.30
C ALA A 35 20.13 20.60 5.32
N THR A 36 20.88 21.20 6.21
CA THR A 36 22.29 20.89 6.51
C THR A 36 22.48 19.38 6.75
N GLU A 37 23.49 18.80 6.08
CA GLU A 37 23.91 17.41 6.23
C GLU A 37 24.24 17.07 7.70
N ASP A 38 23.38 16.27 8.33
CA ASP A 38 23.73 15.41 9.46
C ASP A 38 23.26 13.99 9.10
N THR A 39 24.15 13.22 8.46
CA THR A 39 23.85 11.89 7.92
C THR A 39 23.90 10.80 8.99
N ALA A 40 23.00 10.90 9.97
CA ALA A 40 22.54 9.77 10.76
C ALA A 40 21.01 9.79 10.71
N GLY A 41 20.43 9.25 9.63
CA GLY A 41 18.98 9.05 9.57
C GLY A 41 18.52 8.19 10.75
N ALA A 42 17.38 8.52 11.34
CA ALA A 42 16.78 7.72 12.40
C ALA A 42 16.41 6.33 11.88
N ASP A 43 16.57 5.31 12.72
CA ASP A 43 16.23 3.93 12.37
C ASP A 43 14.70 3.76 12.28
N ASN A 44 14.24 3.01 11.27
CA ASN A 44 12.84 2.64 11.10
C ASN A 44 12.82 1.11 10.95
N GLY A 45 12.47 0.41 12.04
CA GLY A 45 12.65 -1.04 12.13
C GLY A 45 11.76 -1.85 11.18
N ALA A 46 10.69 -1.26 10.63
CA ALA A 46 9.79 -1.95 9.70
C ALA A 46 9.21 -1.00 8.64
N PRO A 47 10.05 -0.49 7.71
CA PRO A 47 9.63 0.52 6.73
C PRO A 47 8.64 -0.04 5.70
N TRP A 48 8.67 -1.35 5.46
CA TRP A 48 7.75 -2.05 4.57
C TRP A 48 6.28 -1.94 5.01
N LEU A 49 6.01 -1.75 6.31
CA LEU A 49 4.64 -1.58 6.82
C LEU A 49 3.93 -0.34 6.28
N GLN A 50 4.67 0.63 5.76
CA GLN A 50 4.13 1.88 5.24
C GLN A 50 3.67 1.78 3.78
N GLU A 51 4.17 0.77 3.03
CA GLU A 51 3.74 0.53 1.65
C GLU A 51 2.28 0.04 1.62
N ASN A 52 1.56 0.42 0.56
CA ASN A 52 0.20 -0.06 0.33
C ASN A 52 0.16 -1.58 0.18
N VAL A 53 -1.00 -2.15 0.49
CA VAL A 53 -1.26 -3.59 0.41
C VAL A 53 -2.32 -3.84 -0.65
N GLY A 54 -2.14 -4.89 -1.46
CA GLY A 54 -3.05 -5.23 -2.56
C GLY A 54 -2.68 -4.55 -3.87
N ALA A 55 -2.84 -5.26 -5.00
CA ALA A 55 -2.43 -4.74 -6.29
C ALA A 55 -3.29 -3.54 -6.74
N ARG A 56 -4.58 -3.49 -6.36
CA ARG A 56 -5.43 -2.30 -6.57
C ARG A 56 -4.87 -1.06 -5.88
N ALA A 57 -4.60 -1.14 -4.57
CA ALA A 57 -4.03 -0.02 -3.81
C ALA A 57 -2.62 0.36 -4.29
N MET A 58 -1.82 -0.61 -4.75
CA MET A 58 -0.53 -0.34 -5.38
C MET A 58 -0.66 0.33 -6.74
N ALA A 59 -1.65 -0.01 -7.56
CA ALA A 59 -1.88 0.67 -8.84
C ALA A 59 -2.35 2.11 -8.64
N LEU A 60 -3.18 2.37 -7.64
CA LEU A 60 -3.76 3.70 -7.38
C LEU A 60 -2.86 4.62 -6.56
N GLN A 61 -2.05 4.07 -5.65
CA GLN A 61 -1.25 4.76 -4.64
C GLN A 61 -2.04 5.60 -3.62
N ALA A 62 -3.02 6.40 -4.06
CA ALA A 62 -3.99 7.09 -3.22
C ALA A 62 -5.11 6.10 -2.84
N TYR A 63 -5.17 5.72 -1.57
CA TYR A 63 -6.03 4.65 -1.07
C TYR A 63 -6.66 4.96 0.30
N THR A 64 -6.13 5.91 1.06
CA THR A 64 -6.56 6.24 2.43
C THR A 64 -8.05 6.56 2.51
N GLY A 65 -8.56 7.37 1.57
CA GLY A 65 -9.98 7.69 1.47
C GLY A 65 -10.83 6.59 0.85
N LEU A 66 -10.21 5.65 0.13
CA LEU A 66 -10.89 4.56 -0.57
C LEU A 66 -11.10 3.35 0.32
N ALA A 67 -10.06 2.91 1.04
CA ALA A 67 -10.00 1.74 1.92
C ALA A 67 -11.32 0.98 2.06
N ASP A 68 -11.59 0.12 1.10
CA ASP A 68 -12.88 -0.55 0.84
C ASP A 68 -12.67 -2.04 0.52
N ASP A 69 -11.46 -2.55 0.67
CA ASP A 69 -11.11 -3.97 0.56
C ASP A 69 -10.34 -4.44 1.81
N ALA A 70 -9.96 -5.72 1.87
CA ALA A 70 -9.32 -6.27 3.06
C ALA A 70 -7.96 -5.62 3.40
N ALA A 71 -7.34 -4.87 2.48
CA ALA A 71 -6.14 -4.10 2.79
C ALA A 71 -6.43 -2.94 3.78
N ALA A 72 -7.70 -2.55 3.95
CA ALA A 72 -8.15 -1.59 4.95
C ALA A 72 -7.68 -1.96 6.37
N ILE A 73 -7.57 -3.26 6.70
CA ILE A 73 -7.05 -3.76 7.99
C ILE A 73 -5.73 -3.06 8.37
N SER A 74 -4.82 -2.99 7.40
CA SER A 74 -3.47 -2.48 7.59
C SER A 74 -3.34 -1.00 7.23
N MET A 75 -4.20 -0.50 6.33
CA MET A 75 -4.06 0.84 5.76
C MET A 75 -4.99 1.88 6.41
N ASN A 76 -6.30 1.62 6.46
CA ASN A 76 -7.26 2.49 7.14
C ASN A 76 -8.45 1.64 7.65
N PRO A 77 -8.43 1.20 8.93
CA PRO A 77 -9.40 0.24 9.45
C PRO A 77 -10.82 0.80 9.57
N ALA A 78 -11.03 2.12 9.42
CA ALA A 78 -12.39 2.66 9.27
C ALA A 78 -13.11 2.13 8.04
N GLY A 79 -12.36 1.76 7.00
CA GLY A 79 -12.87 1.11 5.79
C GLY A 79 -13.66 -0.16 6.03
N LEU A 80 -13.30 -0.90 7.08
CA LEU A 80 -13.95 -2.17 7.42
C LEU A 80 -15.43 -2.00 7.75
N ALA A 81 -15.83 -0.85 8.29
CA ALA A 81 -17.21 -0.60 8.69
C ALA A 81 -18.21 -0.67 7.53
N GLY A 82 -17.77 -0.44 6.29
CA GLY A 82 -18.60 -0.56 5.09
C GLY A 82 -18.52 -1.93 4.41
N MET A 83 -17.82 -2.89 5.01
CA MET A 83 -17.62 -4.23 4.44
C MET A 83 -18.57 -5.21 5.11
N ASP A 84 -19.67 -5.47 4.41
CA ASP A 84 -20.74 -6.37 4.84
C ASP A 84 -20.42 -7.85 4.56
N ASP A 85 -19.75 -8.12 3.44
CA ASP A 85 -19.45 -9.48 3.02
C ASP A 85 -18.13 -9.99 3.61
N THR A 86 -18.03 -11.32 3.76
CA THR A 86 -16.77 -11.94 4.17
C THR A 86 -15.79 -11.88 3.00
N THR A 87 -14.71 -11.13 3.17
CA THR A 87 -13.72 -10.93 2.11
C THR A 87 -12.38 -11.52 2.50
N VAL A 88 -11.80 -12.33 1.62
CA VAL A 88 -10.41 -12.80 1.77
C VAL A 88 -9.57 -12.19 0.66
N LEU A 89 -8.47 -11.53 1.01
CA LEU A 89 -7.49 -10.95 0.10
C LEU A 89 -6.15 -11.65 0.27
N PHE A 90 -5.67 -12.26 -0.80
CA PHE A 90 -4.28 -12.65 -0.93
C PHE A 90 -3.55 -11.63 -1.80
N TYR A 91 -2.36 -11.23 -1.39
CA TYR A 91 -1.47 -10.38 -2.20
C TYR A 91 -0.05 -10.91 -2.14
N THR A 92 0.64 -10.81 -3.25
CA THR A 92 2.06 -11.09 -3.32
C THR A 92 2.76 -10.12 -4.26
N ARG A 93 4.01 -9.84 -3.93
CA ARG A 93 4.96 -9.25 -4.87
C ARG A 93 6.31 -9.93 -4.77
N GLU A 94 6.99 -9.83 -5.89
CA GLU A 94 8.40 -10.15 -6.02
C GLU A 94 9.08 -8.94 -6.66
N SER A 95 10.17 -8.51 -6.03
CA SER A 95 11.01 -7.42 -6.50
C SER A 95 12.41 -7.94 -6.80
N SER A 96 13.26 -7.10 -7.39
CA SER A 96 14.68 -7.40 -7.52
C SER A 96 15.35 -7.64 -6.17
N TYR A 97 16.48 -8.36 -6.20
CA TYR A 97 17.24 -8.79 -5.02
C TYR A 97 16.46 -9.72 -4.09
N ASP A 98 15.60 -10.57 -4.66
CA ASP A 98 14.84 -11.60 -3.92
C ASP A 98 13.93 -11.03 -2.82
N LEU A 99 13.58 -9.74 -2.91
CA LEU A 99 12.68 -9.12 -1.95
C LEU A 99 11.25 -9.53 -2.26
N ARG A 100 10.71 -10.40 -1.42
CA ARG A 100 9.36 -10.95 -1.52
C ARG A 100 8.48 -10.34 -0.44
N GLU A 101 7.21 -10.13 -0.78
CA GLU A 101 6.22 -9.72 0.19
C GLU A 101 4.92 -10.49 -0.06
N HIS A 102 4.29 -10.88 1.03
CA HIS A 102 3.03 -11.61 1.04
C HIS A 102 2.06 -10.96 2.02
N TYR A 103 0.78 -11.02 1.69
CA TYR A 103 -0.30 -10.58 2.54
C TYR A 103 -1.48 -11.53 2.43
N LEU A 104 -2.08 -11.84 3.58
CA LEU A 104 -3.36 -12.52 3.69
C LEU A 104 -4.22 -11.72 4.67
N GLY A 105 -5.27 -11.09 4.16
CA GLY A 105 -6.26 -10.36 4.95
C GLY A 105 -7.61 -11.04 4.85
N THR A 106 -8.30 -11.16 5.98
CA THR A 106 -9.67 -11.67 6.04
C THR A 106 -10.53 -10.67 6.80
N VAL A 107 -11.63 -10.28 6.17
CA VAL A 107 -12.68 -9.45 6.75
C VAL A 107 -13.87 -10.34 7.06
N LEU A 108 -14.31 -10.29 8.30
CA LEU A 108 -15.51 -10.97 8.78
C LEU A 108 -16.59 -9.90 8.96
N GLY A 109 -17.46 -9.81 7.96
CA GLY A 109 -18.63 -8.92 8.00
C GLY A 109 -19.59 -9.27 9.13
N TYR A 110 -20.42 -8.31 9.53
CA TYR A 110 -21.52 -8.47 10.48
C TYR A 110 -21.14 -8.95 11.90
N VAL A 111 -20.12 -8.32 12.50
CA VAL A 111 -19.83 -8.48 13.93
C VAL A 111 -20.66 -7.45 14.73
N GLY A 112 -21.89 -7.85 15.07
CA GLY A 112 -22.89 -6.96 15.67
C GLY A 112 -23.73 -6.24 14.60
N GLU A 113 -24.45 -5.16 14.97
CA GLU A 113 -25.35 -4.46 14.04
C GLU A 113 -24.62 -3.50 13.08
N LYS A 114 -23.40 -3.05 13.42
CA LYS A 114 -22.66 -1.98 12.71
C LYS A 114 -21.14 -2.16 12.76
N GLY A 115 -20.67 -3.38 12.98
CA GLY A 115 -19.27 -3.67 13.24
C GLY A 115 -18.71 -4.74 12.31
N THR A 116 -17.44 -4.62 11.99
CA THR A 116 -16.72 -5.56 11.13
C THR A 116 -15.34 -5.85 11.71
N LEU A 117 -14.96 -7.13 11.77
CA LEU A 117 -13.63 -7.54 12.23
C LEU A 117 -12.73 -7.86 11.05
N GLY A 118 -11.45 -7.55 11.18
CA GLY A 118 -10.41 -7.90 10.23
C GLY A 118 -9.25 -8.62 10.91
N LEU A 119 -8.70 -9.62 10.25
CA LEU A 119 -7.46 -10.29 10.62
C LEU A 119 -6.51 -10.26 9.44
N ALA A 120 -5.25 -9.90 9.66
CA ALA A 120 -4.26 -9.94 8.60
C ALA A 120 -2.93 -10.53 9.05
N TRP A 121 -2.28 -11.18 8.11
CA TRP A 121 -0.87 -11.54 8.16
C TRP A 121 -0.16 -10.88 6.99
N ARG A 122 0.97 -10.23 7.26
CA ARG A 122 1.84 -9.64 6.24
C ARG A 122 3.25 -10.14 6.49
N SER A 123 3.96 -10.52 5.44
CA SER A 123 5.35 -10.96 5.56
C SER A 123 6.20 -10.33 4.47
N VAL A 124 7.44 -10.03 4.81
CA VAL A 124 8.48 -9.61 3.88
C VAL A 124 9.72 -10.45 4.12
N SER A 125 10.43 -10.82 3.07
CA SER A 125 11.70 -11.54 3.18
C SER A 125 12.66 -11.16 2.06
N ALA A 126 13.95 -11.38 2.28
CA ALA A 126 15.00 -11.24 1.28
C ALA A 126 16.16 -12.19 1.57
N GLY A 127 16.84 -12.66 0.51
CA GLY A 127 18.08 -13.44 0.61
C GLY A 127 17.92 -14.89 1.09
N ASP A 128 16.68 -15.33 1.28
CA ASP A 128 16.29 -16.64 1.83
C ASP A 128 15.84 -17.62 0.73
N SER A 129 16.01 -17.26 -0.55
CA SER A 129 15.73 -18.18 -1.65
C SER A 129 16.91 -19.07 -1.99
N ASP A 130 16.61 -20.32 -2.38
CA ASP A 130 17.59 -21.24 -2.95
C ASP A 130 18.12 -20.74 -4.31
N ASP A 131 17.34 -19.90 -5.01
CA ASP A 131 17.65 -19.44 -6.38
C ASP A 131 18.54 -18.18 -6.40
N ALA A 132 18.46 -17.32 -5.38
CA ALA A 132 19.22 -16.07 -5.29
C ALA A 132 19.58 -15.70 -3.83
N PRO A 133 20.28 -16.58 -3.08
CA PRO A 133 20.64 -16.30 -1.70
C PRO A 133 21.65 -15.15 -1.61
N PHE A 134 21.60 -14.37 -0.53
CA PHE A 134 22.65 -13.39 -0.27
C PHE A 134 23.88 -14.09 0.27
N ILE A 135 24.83 -14.40 -0.59
CA ILE A 135 26.06 -15.10 -0.19
C ILE A 135 27.10 -14.16 0.41
N GLY A 136 27.67 -14.57 1.55
CA GLY A 136 28.89 -14.00 2.09
C GLY A 136 30.11 -14.67 1.45
N ALA A 137 31.01 -13.89 0.84
CA ALA A 137 32.27 -14.38 0.30
C ALA A 137 33.45 -13.52 0.77
N ASP A 138 34.60 -14.15 1.02
CA ASP A 138 35.83 -13.43 1.36
C ASP A 138 36.43 -12.72 0.13
N ALA A 139 37.55 -11.99 0.33
CA ALA A 139 38.21 -11.25 -0.74
C ALA A 139 38.78 -12.18 -1.84
N GLU A 140 38.99 -13.44 -1.52
CA GLU A 140 39.46 -14.50 -2.40
C GLU A 140 38.30 -15.22 -3.14
N GLY A 141 37.05 -14.88 -2.81
CA GLY A 141 35.83 -15.44 -3.41
C GLY A 141 35.35 -16.74 -2.79
N ASN A 142 35.89 -17.15 -1.63
CA ASN A 142 35.40 -18.31 -0.91
C ASN A 142 34.10 -17.96 -0.19
N VAL A 143 33.03 -18.68 -0.53
CA VAL A 143 31.71 -18.51 0.10
C VAL A 143 31.74 -19.14 1.48
N PHE A 144 31.28 -18.40 2.49
CA PHE A 144 31.26 -18.84 3.89
C PHE A 144 29.85 -18.80 4.53
N GLY A 145 28.81 -18.53 3.74
CA GLY A 145 27.41 -18.67 4.17
C GLY A 145 26.42 -17.90 3.31
N ALA A 146 25.15 -17.97 3.70
CA ALA A 146 24.07 -17.13 3.16
C ALA A 146 23.44 -16.27 4.27
N LEU A 147 22.95 -15.08 3.90
CA LEU A 147 22.21 -14.16 4.76
C LEU A 147 20.75 -14.16 4.34
N GLY A 148 19.87 -14.46 5.28
CA GLY A 148 18.43 -14.37 5.11
C GLY A 148 17.83 -13.40 6.11
N TRP A 149 16.79 -12.68 5.68
CA TRP A 149 15.98 -11.89 6.60
C TRP A 149 14.50 -12.10 6.29
N ARG A 150 13.70 -12.19 7.35
CA ARG A 150 12.26 -12.36 7.26
C ARG A 150 11.56 -11.64 8.39
N GLU A 151 10.53 -10.88 8.05
CA GLU A 151 9.62 -10.28 9.02
C GLU A 151 8.19 -10.69 8.76
N ASN A 152 7.43 -10.73 9.85
CA ASN A 152 6.02 -11.06 9.87
C ASN A 152 5.29 -10.07 10.74
N ALA A 153 4.16 -9.55 10.28
CA ALA A 153 3.21 -8.81 11.08
C ALA A 153 1.87 -9.56 11.13
N LEU A 154 1.30 -9.65 12.33
CA LEU A 154 -0.04 -10.15 12.57
C LEU A 154 -0.89 -9.00 13.09
N GLU A 155 -2.09 -8.83 12.54
CA GLU A 155 -2.96 -7.71 12.85
C GLU A 155 -4.38 -8.15 13.13
N VAL A 156 -5.01 -7.44 14.07
CA VAL A 156 -6.44 -7.50 14.32
C VAL A 156 -6.99 -6.09 14.18
N ALA A 157 -8.07 -5.94 13.43
CA ALA A 157 -8.73 -4.67 13.19
C ALA A 157 -10.24 -4.76 13.47
N TYR A 158 -10.82 -3.62 13.82
CA TYR A 158 -12.26 -3.45 13.95
C TYR A 158 -12.68 -2.13 13.32
N GLY A 159 -13.69 -2.18 12.46
CA GLY A 159 -14.38 -1.01 11.93
C GLY A 159 -15.79 -0.91 12.51
N HIS A 160 -16.25 0.32 12.73
CA HIS A 160 -17.58 0.61 13.22
C HIS A 160 -18.22 1.78 12.45
N GLU A 161 -19.46 1.60 12.04
CA GLU A 161 -20.26 2.67 11.45
C GLU A 161 -20.90 3.52 12.55
N VAL A 162 -20.47 4.78 12.67
CA VAL A 162 -21.03 5.74 13.65
C VAL A 162 -22.30 6.37 13.09
N ASP A 163 -22.26 6.74 11.82
CA ASP A 163 -23.37 7.28 11.05
C ASP A 163 -23.28 6.74 9.62
N SER A 164 -24.37 6.82 8.87
CA SER A 164 -24.49 6.51 7.43
C SER A 164 -23.36 7.08 6.56
N ASN A 165 -22.75 8.18 6.99
CA ASN A 165 -21.68 8.88 6.27
C ASN A 165 -20.34 8.89 7.00
N ILE A 166 -20.24 8.32 8.21
CA ILE A 166 -19.05 8.41 9.06
C ILE A 166 -18.75 7.04 9.68
N GLN A 167 -17.56 6.56 9.38
CA GLN A 167 -17.00 5.30 9.81
C GLN A 167 -15.72 5.56 10.59
N VAL A 168 -15.49 4.76 11.63
CA VAL A 168 -14.27 4.80 12.44
C VAL A 168 -13.72 3.40 12.56
N GLY A 169 -12.41 3.28 12.78
CA GLY A 169 -11.82 1.98 13.01
C GLY A 169 -10.47 2.06 13.68
N GLY A 170 -10.03 0.91 14.19
CA GLY A 170 -8.73 0.76 14.78
C GLY A 170 -8.14 -0.62 14.52
N SER A 171 -6.82 -0.71 14.49
CA SER A 171 -6.11 -1.98 14.42
C SER A 171 -4.90 -2.02 15.34
N LEU A 172 -4.59 -3.22 15.82
CA LEU A 172 -3.42 -3.54 16.63
C LEU A 172 -2.64 -4.61 15.90
N GLY A 173 -1.32 -4.52 15.92
CA GLY A 173 -0.48 -5.57 15.34
C GLY A 173 0.75 -5.90 16.15
N LEU A 174 1.24 -7.12 15.97
CA LEU A 174 2.54 -7.60 16.44
C LEU A 174 3.45 -7.76 15.24
N VAL A 175 4.75 -7.57 15.44
CA VAL A 175 5.78 -7.80 14.43
C VAL A 175 6.84 -8.74 14.98
N PHE A 176 7.36 -9.60 14.13
CA PHE A 176 8.38 -10.59 14.43
C PHE A 176 9.43 -10.52 13.33
N SER A 177 10.70 -10.37 13.72
CA SER A 177 11.83 -10.29 12.81
C SER A 177 12.79 -11.43 13.08
N LYS A 178 13.25 -12.08 12.02
CA LYS A 178 14.27 -13.12 12.08
C LYS A 178 15.37 -12.79 11.09
N PHE A 179 16.61 -12.80 11.59
CA PHE A 179 17.82 -12.71 10.79
C PHE A 179 18.53 -14.05 10.87
N ASP A 180 18.81 -14.63 9.72
CA ASP A 180 19.55 -15.87 9.59
C ASP A 180 21.02 -15.51 9.31
N GLY A 181 21.91 -16.01 10.17
CA GLY A 181 23.32 -15.62 10.18
C GLY A 181 24.24 -16.41 9.24
N LEU A 182 25.38 -15.81 8.90
CA LEU A 182 26.53 -16.51 8.30
C LEU A 182 27.25 -17.27 9.41
N ASP A 183 27.25 -18.61 9.35
CA ASP A 183 27.91 -19.63 10.20
C ASP A 183 28.65 -19.14 11.49
N GLU A 184 28.44 -19.86 12.59
CA GLU A 184 28.78 -19.67 14.03
C GLU A 184 30.10 -18.96 14.46
N THR A 185 31.00 -18.56 13.56
CA THR A 185 32.34 -18.07 13.89
C THR A 185 32.64 -16.65 13.43
N ALA A 186 31.81 -16.01 12.60
CA ALA A 186 32.17 -14.72 12.01
C ALA A 186 31.26 -13.56 12.40
N PHE A 187 29.97 -13.49 12.01
CA PHE A 187 29.27 -12.18 12.09
C PHE A 187 27.73 -12.17 12.27
N ALA A 188 27.04 -13.28 12.55
CA ALA A 188 25.63 -13.18 12.93
C ALA A 188 25.19 -14.40 13.76
N ASP A 189 24.82 -14.17 15.01
CA ASP A 189 23.99 -15.09 15.80
C ASP A 189 22.57 -15.03 15.20
N ASP A 190 21.83 -16.15 15.13
CA ASP A 190 20.44 -16.16 14.64
C ASP A 190 19.59 -15.25 15.55
N ALA A 191 19.44 -13.99 15.14
CA ALA A 191 18.77 -12.97 15.93
C ALA A 191 17.27 -12.99 15.63
N SER A 192 16.47 -13.19 16.67
CA SER A 192 15.02 -13.11 16.60
C SER A 192 14.52 -12.00 17.50
N GLU A 193 13.83 -11.03 16.91
CA GLU A 193 13.23 -9.90 17.60
C GLU A 193 11.71 -9.96 17.46
N SER A 194 11.02 -9.40 18.45
CA SER A 194 9.58 -9.23 18.39
C SER A 194 9.22 -7.86 18.92
N GLY A 195 8.06 -7.38 18.51
CA GLY A 195 7.64 -6.04 18.81
C GLY A 195 6.17 -5.80 18.61
N PHE A 196 5.78 -4.59 18.94
CA PHE A 196 4.45 -4.09 18.68
C PHE A 196 4.50 -3.32 17.37
N ARG A 197 3.71 -3.73 16.36
CA ARG A 197 3.61 -2.96 15.11
C ARG A 197 3.09 -1.52 15.38
N GLY A 198 2.26 -1.37 16.41
CA GLY A 198 1.64 -0.11 16.75
C GLY A 198 0.12 -0.16 16.67
N LEU A 199 -0.51 0.86 17.24
CA LEU A 199 -1.93 1.15 17.08
C LEU A 199 -2.15 1.92 15.78
N THR A 200 -3.11 1.49 14.97
CA THR A 200 -3.62 2.27 13.84
C THR A 200 -5.03 2.72 14.14
N LEU A 201 -5.33 3.98 13.83
CA LEU A 201 -6.66 4.57 13.95
C LEU A 201 -7.07 5.16 12.61
N GLY A 202 -8.37 5.10 12.31
CA GLY A 202 -8.92 5.54 11.06
C GLY A 202 -10.26 6.25 11.24
N VAL A 203 -10.50 7.23 10.38
CA VAL A 203 -11.83 7.78 10.09
C VAL A 203 -12.01 7.77 8.58
N LYS A 204 -13.19 7.37 8.12
CA LYS A 204 -13.59 7.39 6.72
C LYS A 204 -15.03 7.88 6.61
N GLY A 205 -15.39 8.51 5.51
CA GLY A 205 -16.76 8.91 5.29
C GLY A 205 -17.07 9.19 3.84
N LEU A 206 -18.36 9.39 3.59
CA LEU A 206 -18.93 9.72 2.29
C LEU A 206 -19.64 11.06 2.37
N THR A 207 -19.59 11.84 1.31
CA THR A 207 -20.32 13.11 1.17
C THR A 207 -20.88 13.21 -0.23
N ALA A 208 -22.16 13.60 -0.31
CA ALA A 208 -22.90 13.76 -1.56
C ALA A 208 -22.88 12.52 -2.47
N ASP A 209 -22.78 11.32 -1.87
CA ASP A 209 -22.75 10.01 -2.52
C ASP A 209 -21.62 9.78 -3.54
N VAL A 210 -20.69 10.72 -3.69
CA VAL A 210 -19.61 10.66 -4.70
C VAL A 210 -18.25 11.06 -4.17
N VAL A 211 -18.18 11.72 -3.01
CA VAL A 211 -16.92 12.16 -2.40
C VAL A 211 -16.62 11.30 -1.19
N GLN A 212 -15.62 10.44 -1.31
CA GLN A 212 -15.08 9.66 -0.21
C GLN A 212 -13.91 10.41 0.42
N TYR A 213 -13.81 10.42 1.73
CA TYR A 213 -12.70 11.02 2.45
C TYR A 213 -12.23 10.09 3.57
N GLY A 214 -10.96 10.17 3.91
CA GLY A 214 -10.40 9.37 4.99
C GLY A 214 -9.15 9.99 5.59
N VAL A 215 -8.95 9.71 6.88
CA VAL A 215 -7.75 10.06 7.62
C VAL A 215 -7.33 8.85 8.44
N THR A 216 -6.04 8.54 8.46
CA THR A 216 -5.48 7.46 9.27
C THR A 216 -4.22 7.90 9.99
N LEU A 217 -4.07 7.44 11.23
CA LEU A 217 -2.84 7.51 12.00
C LEU A 217 -2.36 6.07 12.21
N ARG A 218 -1.24 5.70 11.59
CA ARG A 218 -0.70 4.34 11.58
C ARG A 218 0.51 4.21 12.51
N ASN A 219 0.72 2.99 12.99
CA ASN A 219 1.92 2.57 13.75
C ASN A 219 2.21 3.40 15.01
N LEU A 220 1.18 3.90 15.70
CA LEU A 220 1.34 4.67 16.94
C LEU A 220 1.95 3.78 18.03
N GLY A 221 3.11 4.20 18.55
CA GLY A 221 3.84 3.45 19.57
C GLY A 221 4.47 2.16 19.06
N GLY A 222 4.67 2.03 17.74
CA GLY A 222 5.28 0.85 17.15
C GLY A 222 6.79 0.76 17.38
N GLY A 223 7.31 -0.45 17.51
CA GLY A 223 8.73 -0.76 17.68
C GLY A 223 8.99 -2.26 17.56
N VAL A 224 10.18 -2.63 17.12
CA VAL A 224 10.68 -4.00 17.02
C VAL A 224 12.13 -4.04 17.50
N GLY A 225 12.42 -4.92 18.46
CA GLY A 225 13.70 -4.89 19.17
C GLY A 225 13.97 -3.51 19.78
N ASP A 226 15.12 -2.94 19.48
CA ASP A 226 15.52 -1.59 19.89
C ASP A 226 15.14 -0.50 18.86
N ALA A 227 14.60 -0.89 17.70
CA ALA A 227 14.23 0.02 16.62
C ALA A 227 12.78 0.51 16.72
N GLY A 228 12.55 1.81 16.53
CA GLY A 228 11.21 2.39 16.43
C GLY A 228 10.57 2.08 15.08
N ILE A 229 9.25 1.90 15.05
CA ILE A 229 8.48 1.86 13.79
C ILE A 229 7.84 3.23 13.62
N ALA A 230 8.17 3.91 12.53
CA ALA A 230 7.75 5.28 12.32
C ALA A 230 6.21 5.41 12.22
N PRO A 231 5.58 6.24 13.07
CA PRO A 231 4.19 6.59 12.92
C PRO A 231 3.95 7.30 11.58
N ALA A 232 2.75 7.16 11.02
CA ALA A 232 2.40 7.83 9.77
C ALA A 232 0.99 8.43 9.81
N LEU A 233 0.85 9.64 9.29
CA LEU A 233 -0.44 10.27 9.00
C LEU A 233 -0.73 10.12 7.51
N GLY A 234 -1.90 9.54 7.19
CA GLY A 234 -2.46 9.56 5.84
C GLY A 234 -3.76 10.37 5.85
N ALA A 235 -3.97 11.18 4.83
CA ALA A 235 -5.24 11.88 4.58
C ALA A 235 -5.57 11.81 3.09
N GLY A 236 -6.79 11.42 2.75
CA GLY A 236 -7.17 11.10 1.39
C GLY A 236 -8.57 11.58 1.04
N VAL A 237 -8.75 11.97 -0.22
CA VAL A 237 -10.06 12.26 -0.82
C VAL A 237 -10.14 11.56 -2.17
N ALA A 238 -11.27 10.91 -2.43
CA ALA A 238 -11.60 10.35 -3.73
C ALA A 238 -12.95 10.84 -4.21
N ILE A 239 -13.06 11.05 -5.52
CA ILE A 239 -14.27 11.47 -6.20
C ILE A 239 -14.62 10.40 -7.23
N GLU A 240 -15.81 9.85 -7.09
CA GLU A 240 -16.39 8.91 -8.04
C GLU A 240 -17.29 9.66 -9.03
N PHE A 241 -17.29 9.20 -10.28
CA PHE A 241 -18.12 9.74 -11.35
C PHE A 241 -19.07 8.67 -11.89
N PRO A 242 -20.23 8.45 -11.24
CA PRO A 242 -21.15 7.37 -11.60
C PRO A 242 -21.68 7.40 -13.04
N ARG A 243 -21.64 8.58 -13.70
CA ARG A 243 -22.07 8.75 -15.09
C ARG A 243 -21.04 8.30 -16.14
N TYR A 244 -19.84 7.94 -15.71
CA TYR A 244 -18.71 7.59 -16.57
C TYR A 244 -18.11 6.25 -16.13
N ASP A 245 -18.93 5.20 -16.14
CA ASP A 245 -18.53 3.83 -15.78
C ASP A 245 -17.78 3.78 -14.43
N ASN A 246 -18.33 4.48 -13.44
CA ASN A 246 -17.75 4.65 -12.10
C ASN A 246 -16.25 5.00 -12.12
N ALA A 247 -15.85 5.90 -13.03
CA ALA A 247 -14.51 6.47 -13.02
C ALA A 247 -14.24 7.10 -11.66
N LEU A 248 -13.01 6.97 -11.17
CA LEU A 248 -12.64 7.46 -9.86
C LEU A 248 -11.29 8.19 -9.94
N LEU A 249 -11.20 9.32 -9.23
CA LEU A 249 -9.96 10.06 -9.03
C LEU A 249 -9.71 10.19 -7.54
N ALA A 250 -8.50 9.89 -7.09
CA ALA A 250 -8.10 9.93 -5.69
C ALA A 250 -6.81 10.73 -5.50
N VAL A 251 -6.73 11.43 -4.38
CA VAL A 251 -5.55 12.15 -3.92
C VAL A 251 -5.34 11.85 -2.45
N ASP A 252 -4.12 11.42 -2.10
CA ASP A 252 -3.69 11.26 -0.72
C ASP A 252 -2.47 12.14 -0.42
N PHE A 253 -2.41 12.62 0.81
CA PHE A 253 -1.23 13.15 1.45
C PHE A 253 -0.78 12.17 2.53
N GLU A 254 0.51 11.83 2.55
CA GLU A 254 1.11 11.01 3.58
C GLU A 254 2.33 11.70 4.20
N LYS A 255 2.42 11.67 5.53
CA LYS A 255 3.61 12.07 6.28
C LYS A 255 4.01 10.98 7.26
N GLN A 256 5.25 10.51 7.16
CA GLN A 256 5.83 9.62 8.16
C GLN A 256 6.68 10.45 9.14
N PHE A 257 6.55 10.16 10.43
CA PHE A 257 7.22 10.89 11.50
C PHE A 257 8.54 10.22 11.86
N VAL A 258 9.49 10.30 10.92
CA VAL A 258 10.86 9.82 11.06
C VAL A 258 11.77 10.68 10.18
N ASP A 259 12.99 10.91 10.65
CA ASP A 259 14.01 11.68 9.93
C ASP A 259 14.88 10.72 9.12
N LEU A 260 14.49 10.48 7.87
CA LEU A 260 15.24 9.64 6.93
C LEU A 260 16.04 10.51 5.96
N ALA A 261 17.00 9.88 5.28
CA ALA A 261 17.73 10.54 4.20
C ALA A 261 16.83 10.87 3.00
N GLU A 262 15.76 10.10 2.79
CA GLU A 262 14.71 10.39 1.81
C GLU A 262 13.53 11.13 2.47
N SER A 263 12.80 11.91 1.67
CA SER A 263 11.66 12.68 2.19
C SER A 263 10.50 11.77 2.60
N THR A 264 10.09 11.95 3.85
CA THR A 264 8.98 11.21 4.47
C THR A 264 7.61 11.81 4.21
N THR A 265 7.55 12.89 3.42
CA THR A 265 6.31 13.53 2.99
C THR A 265 6.04 13.16 1.53
N GLN A 266 4.84 12.63 1.24
CA GLN A 266 4.46 12.20 -0.10
C GLN A 266 3.06 12.67 -0.46
N ILE A 267 2.88 13.05 -1.73
CA ILE A 267 1.56 13.19 -2.35
C ILE A 267 1.36 12.01 -3.29
N ARG A 268 0.18 11.40 -3.23
CA ARG A 268 -0.20 10.28 -4.07
C ARG A 268 -1.45 10.64 -4.85
N LEU A 269 -1.48 10.26 -6.12
CA LEU A 269 -2.62 10.49 -7.01
C LEU A 269 -2.97 9.17 -7.67
N GLY A 270 -4.26 8.86 -7.76
CA GLY A 270 -4.77 7.63 -8.34
C GLY A 270 -5.97 7.89 -9.25
N ALA A 271 -6.10 7.09 -10.30
CA ALA A 271 -7.24 7.08 -11.18
C ALA A 271 -7.66 5.63 -11.47
N GLU A 272 -8.95 5.35 -11.39
CA GLU A 272 -9.56 4.06 -11.72
C GLU A 272 -10.66 4.29 -12.77
N TYR A 273 -10.77 3.38 -13.73
CA TYR A 273 -11.83 3.39 -14.73
C TYR A 273 -12.38 1.97 -14.88
N ASN A 274 -13.67 1.78 -14.57
CA ASN A 274 -14.30 0.47 -14.47
C ASN A 274 -15.05 0.13 -15.77
N LEU A 275 -14.41 -0.65 -16.64
CA LEU A 275 -14.96 -1.20 -17.89
C LEU A 275 -15.37 -2.66 -17.69
N GLU A 276 -16.51 -2.93 -17.05
CA GLU A 276 -16.93 -4.29 -16.69
C GLU A 276 -16.65 -5.34 -17.80
N PRO A 277 -15.95 -6.45 -17.49
CA PRO A 277 -15.50 -6.89 -16.16
C PRO A 277 -14.11 -6.34 -15.72
N ILE A 278 -13.51 -5.44 -16.50
CA ILE A 278 -12.12 -4.98 -16.34
C ILE A 278 -12.07 -3.61 -15.67
N ALA A 279 -11.25 -3.45 -14.63
CA ALA A 279 -10.88 -2.14 -14.11
C ALA A 279 -9.49 -1.76 -14.63
N LEU A 280 -9.29 -0.51 -15.08
CA LEU A 280 -7.98 0.04 -15.44
C LEU A 280 -7.56 1.07 -14.41
N ARG A 281 -6.29 1.03 -13.99
CA ARG A 281 -5.79 1.85 -12.88
C ARG A 281 -4.45 2.47 -13.23
N LEU A 282 -4.27 3.70 -12.80
CA LEU A 282 -3.02 4.44 -12.89
C LEU A 282 -2.80 5.21 -11.60
N GLY A 283 -1.55 5.30 -11.15
CA GLY A 283 -1.22 6.03 -9.94
C GLY A 283 0.20 6.53 -9.91
N THR A 284 0.44 7.54 -9.10
CA THR A 284 1.77 8.10 -8.85
C THR A 284 1.93 8.41 -7.37
N ALA A 285 3.15 8.25 -6.88
CA ALA A 285 3.57 8.66 -5.56
C ALA A 285 4.81 9.56 -5.70
N GLN A 286 4.72 10.77 -5.16
CA GLN A 286 5.73 11.80 -5.32
C GLN A 286 6.11 12.41 -3.98
N SER A 287 7.40 12.39 -3.68
CA SER A 287 8.06 13.14 -2.62
C SER A 287 8.99 14.20 -3.24
N SER A 288 9.71 14.97 -2.42
CA SER A 288 10.66 15.97 -2.91
C SER A 288 11.87 15.37 -3.65
N ASP A 289 12.16 14.10 -3.40
CA ASP A 289 13.37 13.40 -3.84
C ASP A 289 13.08 12.11 -4.62
N ARG A 290 11.82 11.64 -4.63
CA ARG A 290 11.42 10.40 -5.28
C ARG A 290 10.08 10.52 -6.02
N SER A 291 10.03 9.94 -7.21
CA SER A 291 8.81 9.85 -8.03
C SER A 291 8.63 8.42 -8.51
N ARG A 292 7.45 7.86 -8.25
CA ARG A 292 7.08 6.49 -8.62
C ARG A 292 5.77 6.51 -9.39
N MET A 293 5.69 5.76 -10.48
CA MET A 293 4.45 5.60 -11.25
C MET A 293 4.09 4.13 -11.40
N PHE A 294 2.79 3.87 -11.31
CA PHE A 294 2.19 2.55 -11.27
C PHE A 294 1.03 2.49 -12.26
N ALA A 295 0.88 1.35 -12.91
CA ALA A 295 -0.28 1.03 -13.71
C ALA A 295 -0.77 -0.36 -13.31
N GLY A 296 -2.06 -0.61 -13.49
CA GLY A 296 -2.64 -1.90 -13.16
C GLY A 296 -3.98 -2.12 -13.82
N PHE A 297 -4.44 -3.34 -13.72
CA PHE A 297 -5.79 -3.71 -14.11
C PHE A 297 -6.37 -4.70 -13.10
N GLY A 298 -7.70 -4.74 -13.04
CA GLY A 298 -8.47 -5.71 -12.27
C GLY A 298 -9.42 -6.45 -13.18
N VAL A 299 -9.73 -7.69 -12.87
CA VAL A 299 -10.81 -8.46 -13.49
C VAL A 299 -11.74 -8.91 -12.39
N ASN A 300 -12.98 -8.43 -12.45
CA ASN A 300 -14.04 -8.76 -11.51
C ASN A 300 -15.00 -9.74 -12.19
N TYR A 301 -15.11 -10.94 -11.65
CA TYR A 301 -16.03 -11.97 -12.12
C TYR A 301 -16.75 -12.61 -10.94
N GLU A 302 -18.04 -12.30 -10.80
CA GLU A 302 -18.86 -12.73 -9.66
C GLU A 302 -18.20 -12.34 -8.33
N SER A 303 -17.97 -13.30 -7.43
CA SER A 303 -17.31 -13.15 -6.14
C SER A 303 -15.78 -13.05 -6.21
N LEU A 304 -15.18 -13.23 -7.39
CA LEU A 304 -13.73 -13.29 -7.56
C LEU A 304 -13.20 -12.01 -8.21
N GLN A 305 -12.19 -11.42 -7.59
CA GLN A 305 -11.45 -10.29 -8.14
C GLN A 305 -9.97 -10.66 -8.25
N ILE A 306 -9.39 -10.48 -9.43
CA ILE A 306 -7.96 -10.64 -9.69
C ILE A 306 -7.42 -9.29 -10.08
N ASP A 307 -6.42 -8.80 -9.35
CA ASP A 307 -5.76 -7.55 -9.68
C ASP A 307 -4.28 -7.77 -9.96
N TYR A 308 -3.79 -6.98 -10.91
CA TYR A 308 -2.38 -6.89 -11.26
C TYR A 308 -1.96 -5.44 -11.27
N ALA A 309 -0.80 -5.15 -10.70
CA ALA A 309 -0.16 -3.85 -10.83
C ALA A 309 1.32 -4.02 -11.13
N PHE A 310 1.90 -3.02 -11.78
CA PHE A 310 3.33 -2.93 -11.99
C PHE A 310 3.82 -1.50 -11.84
N GLN A 311 5.00 -1.38 -11.25
CA GLN A 311 5.73 -0.12 -11.15
C GLN A 311 6.62 0.02 -12.38
N PHE A 312 6.47 1.11 -13.12
CA PHE A 312 7.24 1.35 -14.35
C PHE A 312 8.17 2.56 -14.28
N ILE A 313 8.05 3.39 -13.24
CA ILE A 313 8.98 4.48 -12.94
C ILE A 313 9.35 4.44 -11.45
N ASN A 314 10.64 4.56 -11.13
CA ASN A 314 11.20 4.70 -9.78
C ASN A 314 12.41 5.66 -9.78
N ARG A 315 12.14 6.94 -10.01
CA ARG A 315 13.20 7.96 -10.01
C ARG A 315 13.48 8.41 -8.59
N ALA A 316 14.69 8.18 -8.10
CA ALA A 316 15.20 8.76 -6.87
C ALA A 316 16.65 9.21 -7.07
N ALA A 317 17.09 10.22 -6.32
CA ALA A 317 18.47 10.72 -6.39
C ALA A 317 19.53 9.64 -6.07
N ARG A 318 19.14 8.61 -5.30
CA ARG A 318 19.99 7.49 -4.87
C ARG A 318 19.52 6.13 -5.42
N SER A 319 18.70 6.10 -6.47
CA SER A 319 18.16 4.86 -7.03
C SER A 319 19.25 4.04 -7.74
N LEU A 320 19.32 2.74 -7.44
CA LEU A 320 20.18 1.75 -8.13
C LEU A 320 19.63 1.34 -9.52
N GLY A 321 18.57 1.99 -9.99
CA GLY A 321 17.95 1.75 -11.30
C GLY A 321 16.44 1.51 -11.21
N ASP A 322 15.76 1.65 -12.35
CA ASP A 322 14.34 1.30 -12.49
C ASP A 322 14.21 -0.22 -12.63
N THR A 323 14.08 -0.93 -11.51
CA THR A 323 13.69 -2.34 -11.52
C THR A 323 12.16 -2.44 -11.50
N PRO A 324 11.52 -3.05 -12.51
CA PRO A 324 10.08 -3.27 -12.50
C PRO A 324 9.69 -4.08 -11.26
N ARG A 325 8.65 -3.62 -10.56
CA ARG A 325 8.04 -4.35 -9.44
C ARG A 325 6.66 -4.81 -9.89
N HIS A 326 6.34 -6.07 -9.65
CA HIS A 326 5.07 -6.67 -10.03
C HIS A 326 4.29 -7.07 -8.79
N PHE A 327 2.99 -6.83 -8.83
CA PHE A 327 2.07 -7.03 -7.72
C PHE A 327 0.86 -7.81 -8.23
N VAL A 328 0.49 -8.86 -7.52
CA VAL A 328 -0.70 -9.67 -7.83
C VAL A 328 -1.55 -9.76 -6.58
N SER A 329 -2.85 -9.56 -6.72
CA SER A 329 -3.80 -9.89 -5.66
C SER A 329 -5.01 -10.66 -6.15
N LEU A 330 -5.54 -11.47 -5.26
CA LEU A 330 -6.75 -12.26 -5.43
C LEU A 330 -7.67 -11.94 -4.25
N ALA A 331 -8.85 -11.41 -4.54
CA ALA A 331 -9.89 -11.22 -3.53
C ALA A 331 -11.07 -12.15 -3.82
N TYR A 332 -11.63 -12.74 -2.76
CA TYR A 332 -12.84 -13.54 -2.82
C TYR A 332 -13.84 -13.00 -1.80
N VAL A 333 -15.06 -12.71 -2.27
CA VAL A 333 -16.15 -12.11 -1.48
C VAL A 333 -17.29 -13.12 -1.36
N TYR A 334 -17.66 -13.47 -0.12
CA TYR A 334 -18.67 -14.47 0.23
C TYR A 334 -19.75 -13.92 1.15
#